data_AF-A0A7S2JJD3-F1
#
_entry.id   AF-A0A7S2JJD3-F1
#
_cell.length_a   1.000
_cell.length_b   1.000
_cell.length_c   1.000
_cell.angle_alpha   90.00
_cell.angle_beta   90.00
_cell.angle_gamma   90.00
#
_symmetry.space_group_name_H-M   'P 1'
#
loop_
_entity.id
_entity.type
_entity.pdbx_description
1 polymer ?
#
loop_
_entity_poly.entity_id
_entity_poly.type
_entity_poly.pdbx_seq_one_letter_code
_entity_poly.pdbx_strand_id
1 'polypeptide(L)'
;SDCASRLNVHSEHSSACVVTQNNRALLVWVPYGSAPGWDLPGGMKHSGESACETAEREVCEETGYQVRAVERLAYNIFKCEIVAANVCTSPVDEGFLSKTWAVKEDLDNLQYRGGTWGDKEGHLASALQSSEPQPDWTDVCGCKTCHGEGFSTTQQQCVVGKTTENNEACACAQQSAAAGEEPVDVCGCKVCAGEGWSSTAGRCASGSDTDPQEACDCQVRNGGGGLLQKSATPRHNNSALLAIKAARTTRKTKVTSNCGARLNAYGKSNAACIVVRDNRALMVWVPYGGQPGWDLPGGSRHHGELACETAEREVCEETGFQVRATRELTHMVFECEIVAANVCKNPVDEGFLNKKWAPYWELDFLQYRGYTWGDKVGLLKMELRHGSLLQSGQATVSSAGALARRSGVSVTSDCASRLNVHSEHSSACVVTQNNRALLVWVPYGSAPGWDLPGGMKHSGESACETAEREVCEETGYQVRAVERLAYNIFKCEIVAANVCTSPVDEGFLSKTWAVKE
;
A
#
# COMPACT_ATOMS: atom_id res chain seq x y z
N SER A 1 -24.29 22.52 21.65
CA SER A 1 -24.44 22.48 20.19
C SER A 1 -25.81 23.05 19.80
N ASP A 2 -26.06 23.36 18.52
CA ASP A 2 -27.38 23.75 18.00
C ASP A 2 -28.06 22.63 17.17
N CYS A 3 -27.39 21.47 17.05
CA CYS A 3 -27.71 20.47 16.03
C CYS A 3 -29.13 19.91 16.17
N ALA A 4 -29.65 19.78 17.39
CA ALA A 4 -30.98 19.24 17.64
C ALA A 4 -32.07 20.02 16.89
N SER A 5 -31.99 21.35 16.98
CA SER A 5 -32.92 22.27 16.32
C SER A 5 -32.72 22.31 14.80
N ARG A 6 -31.46 22.29 14.35
CA ARG A 6 -31.08 22.44 12.95
C ARG A 6 -31.33 21.19 12.11
N LEU A 7 -31.09 20.01 12.68
CA LEU A 7 -31.30 18.71 12.03
C LEU A 7 -32.65 18.07 12.41
N ASN A 8 -33.43 18.72 13.28
CA ASN A 8 -34.67 18.19 13.85
C ASN A 8 -34.47 16.80 14.49
N VAL A 9 -33.43 16.69 15.33
CA VAL A 9 -33.03 15.46 16.03
C VAL A 9 -33.13 15.69 17.53
N HIS A 10 -34.17 15.14 18.14
CA HIS A 10 -34.40 15.24 19.60
C HIS A 10 -34.28 13.89 20.32
N SER A 11 -33.98 12.84 19.58
CA SER A 11 -33.82 11.49 20.10
C SER A 11 -32.49 11.37 20.84
N GLU A 12 -32.48 10.78 22.02
CA GLU A 12 -31.26 10.60 22.83
C GLU A 12 -30.66 9.20 22.60
N HIS A 13 -29.58 9.11 21.81
CA HIS A 13 -28.90 7.85 21.50
C HIS A 13 -27.37 8.02 21.53
N SER A 14 -26.67 6.94 21.90
CA SER A 14 -25.24 6.79 21.64
C SER A 14 -25.00 6.91 20.14
N SER A 15 -24.07 7.77 19.73
CA SER A 15 -23.96 8.22 18.35
C SER A 15 -22.52 8.52 17.96
N ALA A 16 -22.25 8.51 16.66
CA ALA A 16 -20.93 8.73 16.09
C ALA A 16 -20.96 9.67 14.89
N CYS A 17 -19.79 10.20 14.53
CA CYS A 17 -19.60 11.05 13.36
C CYS A 17 -18.75 10.37 12.28
N VAL A 18 -19.19 10.52 11.02
CA VAL A 18 -18.32 10.44 9.84
C VAL A 18 -17.73 11.83 9.63
N VAL A 19 -16.44 11.97 9.92
CA VAL A 19 -15.69 13.22 9.75
C VAL A 19 -14.74 13.06 8.56
N THR A 20 -14.84 13.95 7.57
CA THR A 20 -13.93 13.95 6.42
C THR A 20 -13.18 15.27 6.29
N GLN A 21 -11.95 15.20 5.80
CA GLN A 21 -11.14 16.37 5.46
C GLN A 21 -10.19 16.00 4.32
N ASN A 22 -10.11 16.84 3.29
CA ASN A 22 -9.23 16.63 2.13
C ASN A 22 -9.38 15.22 1.51
N ASN A 23 -10.62 14.75 1.36
CA ASN A 23 -10.93 13.42 0.85
C ASN A 23 -10.33 12.25 1.68
N ARG A 24 -10.22 12.44 2.99
CA ARG A 24 -9.85 11.40 3.96
C ARG A 24 -10.85 11.38 5.10
N ALA A 25 -11.10 10.20 5.66
CA ALA A 25 -11.98 10.03 6.81
C ALA A 25 -11.18 9.85 8.09
N LEU A 26 -11.61 10.51 9.16
CA LEU A 26 -11.03 10.38 10.49
C LEU A 26 -11.58 9.12 11.18
N LEU A 27 -10.67 8.31 11.71
CA LEU A 27 -10.99 7.14 12.53
C LEU A 27 -10.18 7.17 13.83
N VAL A 28 -10.73 6.52 14.86
CA VAL A 28 -10.09 6.35 16.17
C VAL A 28 -9.84 4.89 16.46
N TRP A 29 -8.70 4.56 17.06
CA TRP A 29 -8.39 3.19 17.46
C TRP A 29 -8.89 2.92 18.88
N VAL A 30 -9.75 1.92 19.02
CA VAL A 30 -10.30 1.48 20.30
C VAL A 30 -9.62 0.19 20.75
N PRO A 31 -8.75 0.21 21.78
CA PRO A 31 -7.91 -0.95 22.15
C PRO A 31 -8.60 -1.95 23.10
N TYR A 32 -9.81 -1.65 23.60
CA TYR A 32 -10.54 -2.49 24.56
C TYR A 32 -11.86 -3.04 24.01
N GLY A 33 -12.46 -3.94 24.78
CA GLY A 33 -13.64 -4.71 24.40
C GLY A 33 -13.28 -6.06 23.78
N SER A 34 -14.29 -6.85 23.45
CA SER A 34 -14.11 -8.18 22.86
C SER A 34 -13.65 -8.16 21.40
N ALA A 35 -13.68 -6.99 20.74
CA ALA A 35 -13.28 -6.80 19.34
C ALA A 35 -12.65 -5.41 19.13
N PRO A 36 -11.37 -5.21 19.54
CA PRO A 36 -10.67 -3.95 19.32
C PRO A 36 -10.50 -3.65 17.83
N GLY A 37 -10.42 -2.37 17.47
CA GLY A 37 -10.30 -1.96 16.07
C GLY A 37 -10.47 -0.46 15.83
N TRP A 38 -10.36 -0.05 14.57
CA TRP A 38 -10.70 1.29 14.10
C TRP A 38 -12.21 1.50 14.12
N ASP A 39 -12.63 2.66 14.62
CA ASP A 39 -14.03 3.02 14.75
C ASP A 39 -14.29 4.46 14.33
N LEU A 40 -15.56 4.75 14.05
CA LEU A 40 -16.01 6.14 13.93
C LEU A 40 -15.89 6.80 15.31
N PRO A 41 -15.38 8.05 15.39
CA PRO A 41 -15.38 8.78 16.65
C PRO A 41 -16.80 8.97 17.17
N GLY A 42 -17.07 8.54 18.39
CA GLY A 42 -18.41 8.41 18.91
C GLY A 42 -18.52 7.55 20.17
N GLY A 43 -19.58 7.79 20.94
CA GLY A 43 -19.70 7.20 22.26
C GLY A 43 -21.10 7.27 22.86
N MET A 44 -21.14 7.13 24.18
CA MET A 44 -22.38 6.96 24.95
C MET A 44 -23.07 8.30 25.20
N LYS A 45 -24.39 8.33 25.06
CA LYS A 45 -25.16 9.55 25.35
C LYS A 45 -25.08 9.92 26.83
N HIS A 46 -25.10 11.23 27.10
CA HIS A 46 -25.48 11.74 28.41
C HIS A 46 -26.99 11.97 28.53
N SER A 47 -27.47 12.13 29.77
CA SER A 47 -28.89 12.44 30.02
C SER A 47 -29.23 13.84 29.50
N GLY A 48 -30.27 13.97 28.68
CA GLY A 48 -30.68 15.25 28.10
C GLY A 48 -29.87 15.70 26.88
N GLU A 49 -28.98 14.84 26.37
CA GLU A 49 -28.19 15.07 25.16
C GLU A 49 -28.85 14.40 23.95
N SER A 50 -29.12 15.17 22.90
CA SER A 50 -29.64 14.59 21.66
C SER A 50 -28.54 13.87 20.87
N ALA A 51 -28.92 12.90 20.05
CA ALA A 51 -28.00 12.01 19.34
C ALA A 51 -26.91 12.75 18.53
N CYS A 52 -27.26 13.84 17.86
CA CYS A 52 -26.26 14.62 17.11
C CYS A 52 -25.31 15.40 18.03
N GLU A 53 -25.75 15.80 19.23
CA GLU A 53 -24.91 16.49 20.21
C GLU A 53 -23.93 15.51 20.84
N THR A 54 -24.39 14.28 21.14
CA THR A 54 -23.52 13.17 21.55
C THR A 54 -22.41 12.98 20.54
N ALA A 55 -22.73 12.86 19.25
CA ALA A 55 -21.73 12.64 18.20
C ALA A 55 -20.70 13.80 18.13
N GLU A 56 -21.16 15.05 18.23
CA GLU A 56 -20.27 16.21 18.22
C GLU A 56 -19.36 16.29 19.46
N ARG A 57 -19.89 15.96 20.65
CA ARG A 57 -19.13 15.93 21.91
C ARG A 57 -18.06 14.86 21.88
N GLU A 58 -18.43 13.63 21.54
CA GLU A 58 -17.55 12.46 21.57
C GLU A 58 -16.36 12.64 20.63
N VAL A 59 -16.59 13.19 19.42
CA VAL A 59 -15.48 13.53 18.51
C VAL A 59 -14.51 14.50 19.16
N CYS A 60 -14.99 15.52 19.87
CA CYS A 60 -14.11 16.47 20.52
C CYS A 60 -13.31 15.81 21.66
N GLU A 61 -13.96 15.00 22.49
CA GLU A 61 -13.34 14.31 23.63
C GLU A 61 -12.30 13.27 23.19
N GLU A 62 -12.58 12.49 22.14
CA GLU A 62 -11.66 11.47 21.64
C GLU A 62 -10.55 12.02 20.75
N THR A 63 -10.80 13.10 20.01
CA THR A 63 -9.90 13.53 18.92
C THR A 63 -9.27 14.90 19.13
N GLY A 64 -9.88 15.76 19.94
CA GLY A 64 -9.53 17.18 20.09
C GLY A 64 -10.12 18.09 19.01
N TYR A 65 -10.83 17.54 18.01
CA TYR A 65 -11.51 18.32 16.98
C TYR A 65 -12.92 18.71 17.41
N GLN A 66 -13.20 20.00 17.38
CA GLN A 66 -14.57 20.48 17.44
C GLN A 66 -15.20 20.30 16.06
N VAL A 67 -16.32 19.58 16.02
CA VAL A 67 -17.07 19.34 14.78
C VAL A 67 -18.50 19.86 14.89
N ARG A 68 -19.15 19.99 13.73
CA ARG A 68 -20.57 20.29 13.60
C ARG A 68 -21.22 19.22 12.73
N ALA A 69 -22.21 18.52 13.26
CA ALA A 69 -23.02 17.57 12.53
C ALA A 69 -23.86 18.33 11.49
N VAL A 70 -23.71 18.03 10.21
CA VAL A 70 -24.38 18.74 9.10
C VAL A 70 -25.51 17.93 8.47
N GLU A 71 -25.49 16.61 8.63
CA GLU A 71 -26.45 15.70 8.01
C GLU A 71 -26.57 14.41 8.83
N ARG A 72 -27.76 13.81 8.85
CA ARG A 72 -28.00 12.50 9.48
C ARG A 72 -27.89 11.40 8.42
N LEU A 73 -26.85 10.57 8.52
CA LEU A 73 -26.56 9.48 7.58
C LEU A 73 -27.31 8.19 7.94
N ALA A 74 -27.43 7.92 9.24
CA ALA A 74 -28.21 6.82 9.77
C ALA A 74 -28.87 7.22 11.10
N TYR A 75 -29.60 6.31 11.73
CA TYR A 75 -30.32 6.57 12.97
C TYR A 75 -29.44 7.20 14.07
N ASN A 76 -28.18 6.77 14.20
CA ASN A 76 -27.21 7.25 15.19
C ASN A 76 -25.84 7.61 14.58
N ILE A 77 -25.80 7.91 13.28
CA ILE A 77 -24.56 8.28 12.56
C ILE A 77 -24.80 9.58 11.80
N PHE A 78 -23.88 10.52 11.98
CA PHE A 78 -23.98 11.86 11.43
C PHE A 78 -22.76 12.18 10.56
N LYS A 79 -22.97 12.93 9.49
CA LYS A 79 -21.86 13.58 8.78
C LYS A 79 -21.48 14.82 9.56
N CYS A 80 -20.20 14.98 9.88
CA CYS A 80 -19.73 16.07 10.72
C CYS A 80 -18.55 16.79 10.07
N GLU A 81 -18.58 18.12 10.08
CA GLU A 81 -17.54 18.99 9.53
C GLU A 81 -16.69 19.57 10.65
N ILE A 82 -15.37 19.63 10.45
CA ILE A 82 -14.45 20.23 11.42
C ILE A 82 -14.67 21.74 11.45
N VAL A 83 -14.98 22.27 12.63
CA VAL A 83 -15.09 23.70 12.89
C VAL A 83 -13.76 24.26 13.38
N ALA A 84 -13.09 23.54 14.26
CA ALA A 84 -11.80 23.93 14.83
C ALA A 84 -11.02 22.72 15.36
N ALA A 85 -9.69 22.85 15.41
CA ALA A 85 -8.79 21.84 15.95
C ALA A 85 -8.25 22.26 17.32
N ASN A 86 -7.90 21.28 18.16
CA ASN A 86 -7.33 21.47 19.50
C ASN A 86 -8.24 22.27 20.46
N VAL A 87 -9.56 22.10 20.34
CA VAL A 87 -10.53 22.80 21.20
C VAL A 87 -10.71 22.05 22.52
N CYS A 88 -10.93 20.74 22.44
CA CYS A 88 -10.89 19.89 23.61
C CYS A 88 -9.44 19.54 23.91
N THR A 89 -8.94 20.03 25.06
CA THR A 89 -7.55 19.84 25.49
C THR A 89 -7.42 18.99 26.75
N SER A 90 -8.54 18.74 27.43
CA SER A 90 -8.60 17.91 28.63
C SER A 90 -9.23 16.57 28.25
N PRO A 91 -8.55 15.43 28.53
CA PRO A 91 -9.11 14.11 28.27
C PRO A 91 -10.33 13.86 29.16
N VAL A 92 -11.38 13.26 28.59
CA VAL A 92 -12.60 12.82 29.27
C VAL A 92 -12.79 11.34 29.00
N ASP A 93 -13.28 10.58 29.98
CA ASP A 93 -13.53 9.13 29.93
C ASP A 93 -12.38 8.30 29.35
N GLU A 94 -12.48 7.92 28.07
CA GLU A 94 -11.51 7.06 27.35
C GLU A 94 -10.22 7.83 26.96
N GLY A 95 -10.25 9.15 27.06
CA GLY A 95 -9.15 10.06 26.71
C GLY A 95 -8.97 10.24 25.21
N PHE A 96 -7.88 10.90 24.81
CA PHE A 96 -7.59 11.10 23.39
C PHE A 96 -7.11 9.77 22.77
N LEU A 97 -7.95 9.21 21.90
CA LEU A 97 -7.65 7.98 21.20
C LEU A 97 -6.61 8.21 20.08
N SER A 98 -5.93 7.13 19.69
CA SER A 98 -5.05 7.16 18.51
C SER A 98 -5.89 7.40 17.27
N LYS A 99 -5.43 8.29 16.38
CA LYS A 99 -6.18 8.76 15.21
C LYS A 99 -5.51 8.31 13.92
N THR A 100 -6.31 8.07 12.89
CA THR A 100 -5.82 7.95 11.51
C THR A 100 -6.73 8.69 10.54
N TRP A 101 -6.19 9.00 9.36
CA TRP A 101 -6.91 9.57 8.23
C TRP A 101 -6.86 8.59 7.06
N ALA A 102 -7.97 7.89 6.83
CA ALA A 102 -8.08 6.85 5.82
C ALA A 102 -8.59 7.43 4.48
N VAL A 103 -7.99 7.03 3.36
CA VAL A 103 -8.58 7.24 2.03
C VAL A 103 -9.57 6.13 1.69
N LYS A 104 -10.35 6.30 0.63
CA LYS A 104 -11.37 5.32 0.22
C LYS A 104 -10.78 3.92 0.02
N GLU A 105 -9.57 3.84 -0.52
CA GLU A 105 -8.87 2.58 -0.80
C GLU A 105 -8.34 1.87 0.46
N ASP A 106 -8.28 2.57 1.60
CA ASP A 106 -7.86 1.99 2.87
C ASP A 106 -9.01 1.22 3.53
N LEU A 107 -10.26 1.60 3.25
CA LEU A 107 -11.43 1.21 4.04
C LEU A 107 -11.57 -0.31 4.16
N ASP A 108 -11.44 -1.05 3.06
CA ASP A 108 -11.57 -2.51 3.00
C ASP A 108 -10.46 -3.25 3.77
N ASN A 109 -9.34 -2.56 4.07
CA ASN A 109 -8.14 -3.15 4.68
C ASN A 109 -8.01 -2.80 6.17
N LEU A 110 -8.95 -2.04 6.73
CA LEU A 110 -8.94 -1.64 8.13
C LEU A 110 -9.56 -2.72 9.01
N GLN A 111 -8.91 -3.01 10.14
CA GLN A 111 -9.52 -3.80 11.19
C GLN A 111 -10.56 -2.94 11.92
N TYR A 112 -11.83 -3.02 11.51
CA TYR A 112 -12.89 -2.30 12.20
C TYR A 112 -13.23 -2.92 13.55
N ARG A 113 -13.59 -2.06 14.50
CA ARG A 113 -14.18 -2.49 15.78
C ARG A 113 -15.50 -3.20 15.51
N GLY A 114 -15.68 -4.38 16.09
CA GLY A 114 -16.91 -5.16 15.93
C GLY A 114 -18.06 -4.66 16.83
N GLY A 115 -19.30 -4.80 16.36
CA GLY A 115 -20.49 -4.55 17.18
C GLY A 115 -20.85 -3.08 17.43
N THR A 116 -20.21 -2.16 16.72
CA THR A 116 -20.46 -0.71 16.83
C THR A 116 -20.84 -0.10 15.47
N TRP A 117 -21.74 0.90 15.50
CA TRP A 117 -22.07 1.78 14.38
C TRP A 117 -22.46 1.14 13.03
N GLY A 118 -22.90 -0.12 13.00
CA GLY A 118 -23.43 -0.74 11.78
C GLY A 118 -22.44 -0.77 10.60
N ASP A 119 -22.91 -0.39 9.41
CA ASP A 119 -22.15 -0.39 8.15
C ASP A 119 -21.21 0.82 8.04
N LYS A 120 -20.15 0.80 8.86
CA LYS A 120 -19.14 1.87 8.88
C LYS A 120 -18.47 2.07 7.53
N GLU A 121 -18.08 0.96 6.89
CA GLU A 121 -17.39 0.96 5.62
C GLU A 121 -18.24 1.62 4.53
N GLY A 122 -19.52 1.28 4.43
CA GLY A 122 -20.44 1.90 3.48
C GLY A 122 -20.63 3.41 3.71
N HIS A 123 -20.75 3.84 4.97
CA HIS A 123 -20.85 5.26 5.31
C HIS A 123 -19.57 6.04 4.98
N LEU A 124 -18.40 5.45 5.23
CA LEU A 124 -17.10 6.05 4.90
C LEU A 124 -16.87 6.08 3.39
N ALA A 125 -17.17 4.99 2.67
CA ALA A 125 -17.00 4.87 1.23
C ALA A 125 -17.90 5.86 0.48
N SER A 126 -19.11 6.11 0.99
CA SER A 126 -20.03 7.12 0.44
C SER A 126 -19.55 8.55 0.69
N ALA A 127 -18.79 8.78 1.76
CA ALA A 127 -18.27 10.10 2.13
C ALA A 127 -16.93 10.45 1.44
N LEU A 128 -16.28 9.48 0.78
CA LEU A 128 -14.97 9.63 0.13
C LEU A 128 -15.05 9.41 -1.38
N GLN A 129 -14.23 10.16 -2.11
CA GLN A 129 -13.95 10.03 -3.53
C GLN A 129 -12.74 9.12 -3.74
N SER A 130 -12.67 8.40 -4.87
CA SER A 130 -11.50 7.58 -5.22
C SER A 130 -10.29 8.46 -5.54
N SER A 131 -9.10 8.02 -5.15
CA SER A 131 -7.82 8.71 -5.41
C SER A 131 -7.14 8.32 -6.73
N GLU A 132 -7.68 7.37 -7.50
CA GLU A 132 -7.20 7.07 -8.85
C GLU A 132 -7.64 8.17 -9.83
N PRO A 133 -6.79 8.54 -10.82
CA PRO A 133 -7.24 9.40 -11.91
C PRO A 133 -8.43 8.72 -12.58
N GLN A 134 -9.60 9.33 -12.44
CA GLN A 134 -10.82 8.83 -13.04
C GLN A 134 -10.61 8.71 -14.55
N PRO A 135 -11.00 7.60 -15.18
CA PRO A 135 -10.85 7.46 -16.62
C PRO A 135 -11.74 8.49 -17.32
N ASP A 136 -11.20 9.12 -18.38
CA ASP A 136 -11.89 10.08 -19.24
C ASP A 136 -12.95 9.41 -20.16
N TRP A 137 -13.64 8.38 -19.67
CA TRP A 137 -14.68 7.69 -20.43
C TRP A 137 -15.89 8.57 -20.59
N THR A 138 -16.47 8.53 -21.79
CA THR A 138 -17.57 9.42 -22.15
C THR A 138 -18.88 8.68 -22.34
N ASP A 139 -19.98 9.35 -22.05
CA ASP A 139 -21.33 8.92 -22.45
C ASP A 139 -21.55 9.11 -23.97
N VAL A 140 -22.79 8.85 -24.41
CA VAL A 140 -23.19 9.01 -25.81
C VAL A 140 -23.16 10.47 -26.31
N CYS A 141 -23.16 11.44 -25.39
CA CYS A 141 -23.02 12.87 -25.68
C CYS A 141 -21.56 13.36 -25.60
N GLY A 142 -20.61 12.49 -25.24
CA GLY A 142 -19.20 12.85 -25.10
C GLY A 142 -18.82 13.40 -23.71
N CYS A 143 -19.69 13.29 -22.71
CA CYS A 143 -19.45 13.81 -21.36
C CYS A 143 -18.74 12.80 -20.47
N LYS A 144 -17.73 13.25 -19.71
CA LYS A 144 -16.88 12.38 -18.90
C LYS A 144 -17.63 11.79 -17.69
N THR A 145 -18.10 10.56 -17.81
CA THR A 145 -19.01 9.93 -16.84
C THR A 145 -18.36 9.74 -15.48
N CYS A 146 -17.12 9.24 -15.45
CA CYS A 146 -16.35 9.06 -14.21
C CYS A 146 -15.91 10.38 -13.55
N HIS A 147 -16.08 11.51 -14.24
CA HIS A 147 -15.88 12.84 -13.68
C HIS A 147 -17.18 13.51 -13.23
N GLY A 148 -18.30 12.77 -13.25
CA GLY A 148 -19.61 13.29 -12.86
C GLY A 148 -20.20 14.24 -13.89
N GLU A 149 -19.74 14.23 -15.14
CA GLU A 149 -20.27 15.11 -16.19
C GLU A 149 -21.51 14.50 -16.85
N GLY A 150 -22.51 15.33 -17.11
CA GLY A 150 -23.64 15.03 -17.98
C GLY A 150 -23.93 16.19 -18.93
N PHE A 151 -24.49 15.88 -20.08
CA PHE A 151 -24.85 16.87 -21.08
C PHE A 151 -26.00 17.73 -20.59
N SER A 152 -26.03 19.00 -20.99
CA SER A 152 -27.17 19.87 -20.74
C SER A 152 -27.56 20.58 -22.01
N THR A 153 -28.76 20.35 -22.50
CA THR A 153 -29.35 21.03 -23.66
C THR A 153 -29.49 22.54 -23.45
N THR A 154 -29.71 22.97 -22.20
CA THR A 154 -29.81 24.39 -21.85
C THR A 154 -28.46 25.10 -21.94
N GLN A 155 -27.37 24.42 -21.54
CA GLN A 155 -26.02 24.97 -21.57
C GLN A 155 -25.22 24.58 -22.82
N GLN A 156 -25.74 23.64 -23.61
CA GLN A 156 -25.13 23.05 -24.81
C GLN A 156 -23.71 22.49 -24.58
N GLN A 157 -23.45 21.98 -23.39
CA GLN A 157 -22.14 21.43 -23.00
C GLN A 157 -22.28 20.40 -21.88
N CYS A 158 -21.20 19.65 -21.65
CA CYS A 158 -21.04 18.78 -20.50
C CYS A 158 -20.82 19.61 -19.23
N VAL A 159 -21.52 19.25 -18.16
CA VAL A 159 -21.50 19.98 -16.88
C VAL A 159 -21.31 18.99 -15.75
N VAL A 160 -20.36 19.26 -14.86
CA VAL A 160 -20.13 18.46 -13.65
C VAL A 160 -21.35 18.54 -12.72
N GLY A 161 -21.79 17.39 -12.19
CA GLY A 161 -22.95 17.26 -11.32
C GLY A 161 -24.29 17.26 -12.06
N LYS A 162 -24.29 17.06 -13.38
CA LYS A 162 -25.49 16.88 -14.20
C LYS A 162 -25.62 15.43 -14.67
N THR A 163 -26.86 14.98 -14.75
CA THR A 163 -27.22 13.73 -15.44
C THR A 163 -27.64 14.06 -16.86
N THR A 164 -27.12 13.32 -17.83
CA THR A 164 -27.62 13.37 -19.22
C THR A 164 -29.00 12.71 -19.24
N GLU A 165 -30.06 13.50 -19.38
CA GLU A 165 -31.43 12.96 -19.41
C GLU A 165 -31.64 12.10 -20.67
N ASN A 166 -32.55 11.12 -20.61
CA ASN A 166 -32.80 10.18 -21.73
C ASN A 166 -33.11 10.86 -23.07
N ASN A 167 -33.84 11.99 -23.05
CA ASN A 167 -34.13 12.81 -24.23
C ASN A 167 -32.86 13.44 -24.83
N GLU A 168 -31.93 13.89 -23.99
CA GLU A 168 -30.63 14.46 -24.38
C GLU A 168 -29.72 13.36 -24.93
N ALA A 169 -29.62 12.25 -24.21
CA ALA A 169 -28.87 11.06 -24.64
C ALA A 169 -29.39 10.54 -25.99
N CYS A 170 -30.72 10.44 -26.16
CA CYS A 170 -31.33 10.03 -27.42
C CYS A 170 -31.00 11.01 -28.56
N ALA A 171 -31.04 12.33 -28.30
CA ALA A 171 -30.68 13.33 -29.30
C ALA A 171 -29.21 13.22 -29.74
N CYS A 172 -28.28 13.00 -28.80
CA CYS A 172 -26.86 12.77 -29.11
C CYS A 172 -26.64 11.44 -29.87
N ALA A 173 -27.34 10.38 -29.46
CA ALA A 173 -27.20 9.07 -30.04
C ALA A 173 -27.71 9.02 -31.49
N GLN A 174 -28.80 9.73 -31.79
CA GLN A 174 -29.35 9.87 -33.15
C GLN A 174 -28.41 10.61 -34.10
N GLN A 175 -27.54 11.50 -33.60
CA GLN A 175 -26.52 12.15 -34.42
C GLN A 175 -25.37 11.20 -34.82
N SER A 176 -25.23 10.09 -34.10
CA SER A 176 -24.07 9.19 -34.18
C SER A 176 -24.40 7.77 -34.67
N ALA A 177 -25.68 7.39 -34.70
CA ALA A 177 -26.11 6.02 -35.02
C ALA A 177 -26.12 5.72 -36.52
N ALA A 178 -25.65 4.51 -36.90
CA ALA A 178 -25.86 3.96 -38.22
C ALA A 178 -27.32 3.53 -38.40
N ALA A 179 -27.86 3.65 -39.62
CA ALA A 179 -29.26 3.34 -39.90
C ALA A 179 -29.61 1.88 -39.57
N GLY A 180 -30.50 1.68 -38.58
CA GLY A 180 -31.14 0.39 -38.30
C GLY A 180 -30.91 -0.24 -36.92
N GLU A 181 -30.10 0.37 -36.03
CA GLU A 181 -29.91 -0.11 -34.65
C GLU A 181 -30.54 0.87 -33.64
N GLU A 182 -31.23 0.36 -32.62
CA GLU A 182 -31.77 1.18 -31.52
C GLU A 182 -30.60 1.76 -30.70
N PRO A 183 -30.51 3.08 -30.51
CA PRO A 183 -29.40 3.67 -29.78
C PRO A 183 -29.44 3.28 -28.31
N VAL A 184 -28.31 2.78 -27.80
CA VAL A 184 -28.12 2.41 -26.40
C VAL A 184 -27.03 3.27 -25.76
N ASP A 185 -27.11 3.46 -24.44
CA ASP A 185 -26.04 4.12 -23.67
C ASP A 185 -24.87 3.18 -23.35
N VAL A 186 -23.92 3.67 -22.55
CA VAL A 186 -22.74 2.93 -22.10
C VAL A 186 -23.06 1.72 -21.21
N CYS A 187 -24.26 1.68 -20.61
CA CYS A 187 -24.79 0.57 -19.84
C CYS A 187 -25.60 -0.42 -20.69
N GLY A 188 -25.83 -0.12 -21.97
CA GLY A 188 -26.64 -0.92 -22.88
C GLY A 188 -28.14 -0.66 -22.77
N CYS A 189 -28.56 0.44 -22.14
CA CYS A 189 -29.97 0.80 -21.97
C CYS A 189 -30.49 1.61 -23.17
N LYS A 190 -31.75 1.35 -23.56
CA LYS A 190 -32.37 1.97 -24.73
C LYS A 190 -32.80 3.42 -24.44
N VAL A 191 -31.88 4.36 -24.61
CA VAL A 191 -32.11 5.78 -24.27
C VAL A 191 -33.31 6.40 -24.99
N CYS A 192 -33.51 6.06 -26.27
CA CYS A 192 -34.66 6.58 -27.03
C CYS A 192 -36.00 5.93 -26.65
N ALA A 193 -35.99 4.83 -25.90
CA ALA A 193 -37.17 4.23 -25.29
C ALA A 193 -37.39 4.73 -23.85
N GLY A 194 -36.59 5.69 -23.37
CA GLY A 194 -36.64 6.20 -22.01
C GLY A 194 -36.13 5.19 -20.98
N GLU A 195 -35.17 4.34 -21.35
CA GLU A 195 -34.51 3.42 -20.41
C GLU A 195 -33.12 3.92 -20.05
N GLY A 196 -32.83 3.95 -18.75
CA GLY A 196 -31.53 4.18 -18.16
C GLY A 196 -31.19 3.08 -17.15
N TRP A 197 -29.91 2.91 -16.85
CA TRP A 197 -29.45 2.01 -15.81
C TRP A 197 -29.97 2.49 -14.46
N SER A 198 -30.25 1.56 -13.56
CA SER A 198 -30.53 1.86 -12.16
C SER A 198 -29.74 0.90 -11.30
N SER A 199 -28.82 1.43 -10.52
CA SER A 199 -28.06 0.73 -9.49
C SER A 199 -28.97 0.08 -8.45
N THR A 200 -30.07 0.74 -8.10
CA THR A 200 -31.10 0.20 -7.18
C THR A 200 -31.82 -1.01 -7.78
N ALA A 201 -32.17 -0.97 -9.06
CA ALA A 201 -32.83 -2.09 -9.74
C ALA A 201 -31.85 -3.17 -10.25
N GLY A 202 -30.56 -2.82 -10.38
CA GLY A 202 -29.50 -3.65 -10.96
C GLY A 202 -29.65 -3.93 -12.47
N ARG A 203 -30.43 -3.11 -13.19
CA ARG A 203 -30.76 -3.29 -14.62
C ARG A 203 -31.27 -2.00 -15.26
N CYS A 204 -31.37 -1.98 -16.59
CA CYS A 204 -32.08 -0.93 -17.32
C CYS A 204 -33.56 -0.88 -16.89
N ALA A 205 -34.02 0.30 -16.51
CA ALA A 205 -35.36 0.56 -16.04
C ALA A 205 -36.00 1.71 -16.85
N SER A 206 -37.26 1.51 -17.24
CA SER A 206 -38.02 2.53 -17.97
C SER A 206 -38.38 3.69 -17.03
N GLY A 207 -38.15 4.92 -17.49
CA GLY A 207 -38.33 6.15 -16.71
C GLY A 207 -37.15 6.50 -15.79
N SER A 208 -36.05 5.74 -15.84
CA SER A 208 -34.79 6.05 -15.17
C SER A 208 -33.81 6.66 -16.16
N ASP A 209 -32.99 7.60 -15.70
CA ASP A 209 -31.83 8.10 -16.44
C ASP A 209 -30.57 7.44 -15.88
N THR A 210 -29.59 7.15 -16.74
CA THR A 210 -28.29 6.64 -16.30
C THR A 210 -27.46 7.80 -15.76
N ASP A 211 -27.28 7.87 -14.44
CA ASP A 211 -26.46 8.93 -13.86
C ASP A 211 -24.96 8.73 -14.18
N PRO A 212 -24.12 9.78 -14.10
CA PRO A 212 -22.70 9.68 -14.46
C PRO A 212 -21.92 8.61 -13.70
N GLN A 213 -22.25 8.37 -12.42
CA GLN A 213 -21.61 7.34 -11.61
C GLN A 213 -22.04 5.95 -12.05
N GLU A 214 -23.33 5.74 -12.31
CA GLU A 214 -23.85 4.49 -12.89
C GLU A 214 -23.23 4.19 -14.26
N ALA A 215 -23.11 5.21 -15.11
CA ALA A 215 -22.44 5.11 -16.40
C ALA A 215 -20.95 4.75 -16.26
N CYS A 216 -20.25 5.33 -15.29
CA CYS A 216 -18.87 4.98 -14.96
C CYS A 216 -18.76 3.52 -14.52
N ASP A 217 -19.63 3.08 -13.59
CA ASP A 217 -19.65 1.72 -13.07
C ASP A 217 -19.90 0.68 -14.17
N CYS A 218 -20.78 0.97 -15.13
CA CYS A 218 -21.00 0.13 -16.31
C CYS A 218 -19.73 0.01 -17.17
N GLN A 219 -19.03 1.11 -17.40
CA GLN A 219 -17.78 1.11 -18.17
C GLN A 219 -16.66 0.34 -17.46
N VAL A 220 -16.56 0.44 -16.13
CA VAL A 220 -15.64 -0.39 -15.32
C VAL A 220 -15.95 -1.88 -15.53
N ARG A 221 -17.23 -2.27 -15.44
CA ARG A 221 -17.66 -3.67 -15.65
C ARG A 221 -17.36 -4.18 -17.06
N ASN A 222 -17.43 -3.29 -18.05
CA ASN A 222 -17.16 -3.60 -19.45
C ASN A 222 -15.67 -3.53 -19.83
N GLY A 223 -14.77 -3.26 -18.87
CA GLY A 223 -13.33 -3.26 -19.08
C GLY A 223 -12.80 -2.06 -19.86
N GLY A 224 -13.48 -0.90 -19.82
CA GLY A 224 -13.06 0.34 -20.48
C GLY A 224 -13.12 0.33 -22.01
N GLY A 225 -13.64 -0.74 -22.61
CA GLY A 225 -13.88 -0.87 -24.04
C GLY A 225 -15.30 -0.46 -24.41
N GLY A 226 -15.58 0.85 -24.37
CA GLY A 226 -16.83 1.40 -24.89
C GLY A 226 -17.00 1.09 -26.39
N LEU A 227 -18.25 0.86 -26.80
CA LEU A 227 -18.73 0.47 -28.12
C LEU A 227 -18.48 1.49 -29.26
N LEU A 228 -17.57 2.46 -29.09
CA LEU A 228 -17.34 3.55 -30.04
C LEU A 228 -15.83 3.85 -30.23
N GLN A 229 -15.10 2.88 -30.77
CA GLN A 229 -13.86 3.16 -31.54
C GLN A 229 -13.88 2.35 -32.85
N LYS A 230 -14.74 2.77 -33.78
CA LYS A 230 -14.58 2.43 -35.20
C LYS A 230 -14.46 3.72 -36.01
N SER A 231 -13.24 4.24 -36.10
CA SER A 231 -12.86 5.20 -37.14
C SER A 231 -11.44 4.91 -37.63
N ALA A 232 -11.42 4.37 -38.86
CA ALA A 232 -10.38 4.44 -39.89
C ALA A 232 -8.95 3.94 -39.58
N THR A 233 -8.67 2.69 -39.97
CA THR A 233 -7.33 2.28 -40.44
C THR A 233 -7.33 2.12 -41.96
N PRO A 234 -6.34 2.65 -42.71
CA PRO A 234 -6.05 2.18 -44.05
C PRO A 234 -5.30 0.84 -43.98
N ARG A 235 -5.70 -0.05 -44.88
CA ARG A 235 -5.14 -1.39 -45.13
C ARG A 235 -3.61 -1.39 -45.13
N HIS A 236 -2.98 -2.37 -44.49
CA HIS A 236 -2.03 -3.27 -45.17
C HIS A 236 -1.69 -4.53 -44.37
N ASN A 237 -1.92 -5.65 -45.07
CA ASN A 237 -1.18 -6.91 -45.09
C ASN A 237 -1.39 -7.98 -43.99
N ASN A 238 -2.21 -8.94 -44.40
CA ASN A 238 -2.38 -10.29 -43.88
C ASN A 238 -1.06 -11.06 -43.75
N SER A 239 -0.58 -11.23 -42.52
CA SER A 239 0.36 -12.32 -42.18
C SER A 239 0.12 -12.94 -40.80
N ALA A 240 -0.80 -12.40 -39.99
CA ALA A 240 -1.08 -12.90 -38.65
C ALA A 240 -2.17 -14.00 -38.60
N LEU A 241 -2.90 -14.24 -39.69
CA LEU A 241 -4.09 -15.12 -39.71
C LEU A 241 -3.78 -16.62 -39.87
N LEU A 242 -2.52 -17.04 -39.73
CA LEU A 242 -2.12 -18.46 -39.74
C LEU A 242 -1.66 -18.98 -38.37
N ALA A 243 -1.48 -18.13 -37.35
CA ALA A 243 -1.04 -18.56 -36.02
C ALA A 243 -2.19 -18.94 -35.06
N ILE A 244 -3.44 -18.57 -35.37
CA ILE A 244 -4.57 -18.67 -34.41
C ILE A 244 -5.29 -20.03 -34.46
N LYS A 245 -5.02 -20.91 -35.44
CA LYS A 245 -5.70 -22.21 -35.57
C LYS A 245 -5.02 -23.40 -34.85
N ALA A 246 -3.90 -23.20 -34.16
CA ALA A 246 -3.15 -24.28 -33.50
C ALA A 246 -3.22 -24.29 -31.95
N ALA A 247 -4.05 -23.46 -31.32
CA ALA A 247 -4.14 -23.38 -29.85
C ALA A 247 -5.45 -23.97 -29.29
N ARG A 248 -5.83 -25.17 -29.75
CA ARG A 248 -6.99 -25.90 -29.24
C ARG A 248 -6.63 -27.35 -28.94
N THR A 249 -5.63 -27.54 -28.08
CA THR A 249 -5.35 -28.80 -27.41
C THR A 249 -4.60 -28.53 -26.11
N THR A 250 -4.95 -29.29 -25.09
CA THR A 250 -4.68 -29.10 -23.67
C THR A 250 -3.20 -29.24 -23.29
N ARG A 251 -2.67 -28.26 -22.56
CA ARG A 251 -1.66 -28.42 -21.49
C ARG A 251 -1.61 -27.14 -20.65
N LYS A 252 -1.72 -27.28 -19.31
CA LYS A 252 -1.44 -26.20 -18.35
C LYS A 252 -0.01 -25.71 -18.60
N THR A 253 0.15 -24.57 -19.26
CA THR A 253 1.46 -23.92 -19.40
C THR A 253 1.83 -23.33 -18.06
N LYS A 254 2.75 -24.01 -17.37
CA LYS A 254 3.46 -23.49 -16.19
C LYS A 254 4.06 -22.15 -16.60
N VAL A 255 3.76 -21.08 -15.87
CA VAL A 255 4.49 -19.81 -16.01
C VAL A 255 5.96 -20.14 -15.80
N THR A 256 6.77 -19.99 -16.85
CA THR A 256 8.21 -20.27 -16.76
C THR A 256 8.90 -18.95 -16.48
N SER A 257 9.42 -18.82 -15.27
CA SER A 257 10.28 -17.69 -14.90
C SER A 257 11.65 -17.84 -15.57
N ASN A 258 12.27 -16.72 -15.92
CA ASN A 258 13.67 -16.67 -16.38
C ASN A 258 14.56 -15.88 -15.40
N CYS A 259 14.09 -15.68 -14.17
CA CYS A 259 14.74 -14.81 -13.18
C CYS A 259 16.19 -15.20 -12.90
N GLY A 260 16.52 -16.49 -12.87
CA GLY A 260 17.89 -16.94 -12.60
C GLY A 260 18.91 -16.41 -13.62
N ALA A 261 18.58 -16.48 -14.91
CA ALA A 261 19.45 -15.94 -15.97
C ALA A 261 19.47 -14.41 -15.98
N ARG A 262 18.32 -13.77 -15.70
CA ARG A 262 18.18 -12.31 -15.74
C ARG A 262 18.86 -11.61 -14.57
N LEU A 263 18.77 -12.18 -13.38
CA LEU A 263 19.33 -11.63 -12.14
C LEU A 263 20.70 -12.22 -11.80
N ASN A 264 21.13 -13.27 -12.51
CA ASN A 264 22.27 -14.11 -12.12
C ASN A 264 22.07 -14.73 -10.71
N ALA A 265 20.81 -15.05 -10.38
CA ALA A 265 20.38 -15.56 -9.08
C ALA A 265 20.06 -17.07 -9.17
N TYR A 266 21.09 -17.90 -8.95
CA TYR A 266 20.97 -19.37 -9.06
C TYR A 266 20.84 -20.08 -7.70
N GLY A 267 20.64 -19.30 -6.64
CA GLY A 267 20.39 -19.80 -5.29
C GLY A 267 19.17 -20.71 -5.22
N LYS A 268 19.21 -21.68 -4.32
CA LYS A 268 18.10 -22.64 -4.10
C LYS A 268 17.72 -22.62 -2.62
N SER A 269 16.86 -21.69 -2.27
CA SER A 269 16.29 -21.55 -0.92
C SER A 269 14.78 -21.33 -1.01
N ASN A 270 14.12 -21.42 0.14
CA ASN A 270 12.82 -20.78 0.32
C ASN A 270 12.97 -19.29 0.03
N ALA A 271 11.91 -18.65 -0.45
CA ALA A 271 12.01 -17.26 -0.84
C ALA A 271 10.70 -16.51 -0.77
N ALA A 272 10.81 -15.18 -0.68
CA ALA A 272 9.71 -14.24 -0.64
C ALA A 272 9.96 -13.04 -1.55
N CYS A 273 8.88 -12.31 -1.85
CA CYS A 273 8.94 -11.05 -2.58
C CYS A 273 8.53 -9.87 -1.70
N ILE A 274 9.22 -8.75 -1.87
CA ILE A 274 8.70 -7.43 -1.56
C ILE A 274 8.10 -6.87 -2.83
N VAL A 275 6.79 -6.61 -2.78
CA VAL A 275 6.06 -5.97 -3.87
C VAL A 275 5.61 -4.61 -3.37
N VAL A 276 6.07 -3.54 -4.02
CA VAL A 276 5.67 -2.17 -3.71
C VAL A 276 4.80 -1.64 -4.84
N ARG A 277 3.67 -1.03 -4.47
CA ARG A 277 2.78 -0.32 -5.38
C ARG A 277 2.21 0.89 -4.65
N ASP A 278 2.17 2.04 -5.32
CA ASP A 278 1.58 3.28 -4.79
C ASP A 278 2.11 3.67 -3.39
N ASN A 279 3.42 3.49 -3.20
CA ASN A 279 4.13 3.74 -1.94
C ASN A 279 3.60 2.92 -0.74
N ARG A 280 3.12 1.71 -1.02
CA ARG A 280 2.67 0.72 -0.05
C ARG A 280 3.25 -0.65 -0.40
N ALA A 281 3.53 -1.46 0.61
CA ALA A 281 4.08 -2.79 0.44
C ALA A 281 3.01 -3.87 0.63
N LEU A 282 3.02 -4.88 -0.23
CA LEU A 282 2.12 -6.03 -0.13
C LEU A 282 2.55 -6.96 1.01
N MET A 283 1.61 -7.21 1.91
CA MET A 283 1.74 -8.11 3.05
C MET A 283 0.66 -9.19 2.97
N VAL A 284 0.95 -10.38 3.49
CA VAL A 284 -0.02 -11.48 3.66
C VAL A 284 -0.14 -11.90 5.11
N TRP A 285 -1.36 -12.21 5.59
CA TRP A 285 -1.56 -12.69 6.95
C TRP A 285 -1.47 -14.21 7.00
N VAL A 286 -0.54 -14.74 7.80
CA VAL A 286 -0.35 -16.16 8.01
C VAL A 286 -0.93 -16.56 9.37
N PRO A 287 -2.05 -17.32 9.42
CA PRO A 287 -2.75 -17.64 10.68
C PRO A 287 -2.18 -18.85 11.45
N TYR A 288 -1.17 -19.54 10.91
CA TYR A 288 -0.58 -20.75 11.51
C TYR A 288 0.91 -20.60 11.84
N GLY A 289 1.45 -21.60 12.54
CA GLY A 289 2.80 -21.62 13.08
C GLY A 289 2.87 -21.12 14.53
N GLY A 290 4.05 -21.21 15.14
CA GLY A 290 4.24 -20.82 16.54
C GLY A 290 4.13 -19.31 16.81
N GLN A 291 4.16 -18.49 15.75
CA GLN A 291 4.03 -17.02 15.80
C GLN A 291 3.27 -16.51 14.56
N PRO A 292 1.93 -16.59 14.53
CA PRO A 292 1.13 -16.07 13.41
C PRO A 292 1.29 -14.55 13.27
N GLY A 293 1.13 -14.03 12.06
CA GLY A 293 1.31 -12.60 11.79
C GLY A 293 1.36 -12.24 10.31
N TRP A 294 1.52 -10.95 10.04
CA TRP A 294 1.80 -10.39 8.72
C TRP A 294 3.19 -10.81 8.25
N ASP A 295 3.29 -11.20 6.98
CA ASP A 295 4.53 -11.64 6.38
C ASP A 295 4.68 -11.17 4.93
N LEU A 296 5.89 -11.30 4.41
CA LEU A 296 6.13 -11.16 2.97
C LEU A 296 5.50 -12.35 2.24
N PRO A 297 4.83 -12.13 1.09
CA PRO A 297 4.34 -13.23 0.28
C PRO A 297 5.52 -14.10 -0.20
N GLY A 298 5.49 -15.38 0.14
CA GLY A 298 6.66 -16.24 0.05
C GLY A 298 6.51 -17.56 0.78
N GLY A 299 7.33 -18.54 0.41
CA GLY A 299 7.14 -19.89 0.87
C GLY A 299 8.24 -20.87 0.50
N SER A 300 7.87 -22.15 0.52
CA SER A 300 8.82 -23.25 0.43
C SER A 300 9.17 -23.58 -1.01
N ARG A 301 10.46 -23.81 -1.24
CA ARG A 301 10.97 -24.13 -2.58
C ARG A 301 10.51 -25.51 -3.05
N HIS A 302 10.05 -25.61 -4.29
CA HIS A 302 9.84 -26.91 -4.95
C HIS A 302 11.14 -27.53 -5.47
N HIS A 303 11.18 -28.87 -5.62
CA HIS A 303 12.38 -29.55 -6.10
C HIS A 303 12.83 -29.01 -7.49
N GLY A 304 14.07 -28.51 -7.57
CA GLY A 304 14.65 -27.96 -8.80
C GLY A 304 14.41 -26.48 -9.05
N GLU A 305 13.49 -25.85 -8.31
CA GLU A 305 13.19 -24.41 -8.38
C GLU A 305 14.34 -23.56 -7.81
N LEU A 306 14.61 -22.40 -8.40
CA LEU A 306 15.52 -21.37 -7.87
C LEU A 306 14.76 -20.46 -6.89
N ALA A 307 15.49 -19.79 -5.99
CA ALA A 307 14.89 -18.91 -4.99
C ALA A 307 14.00 -17.81 -5.61
N CYS A 308 14.46 -17.16 -6.68
CA CYS A 308 13.66 -16.13 -7.35
C CYS A 308 12.40 -16.71 -8.04
N GLU A 309 12.45 -17.96 -8.50
CA GLU A 309 11.29 -18.63 -9.10
C GLU A 309 10.27 -19.01 -8.02
N THR A 310 10.75 -19.45 -6.85
CA THR A 310 9.92 -19.67 -5.66
C THR A 310 9.21 -18.39 -5.26
N ALA A 311 9.93 -17.27 -5.14
CA ALA A 311 9.32 -15.99 -4.77
C ALA A 311 8.22 -15.56 -5.77
N GLU A 312 8.48 -15.65 -7.08
CA GLU A 312 7.47 -15.29 -8.10
C GLU A 312 6.24 -16.21 -8.07
N ARG A 313 6.44 -17.52 -7.83
CA ARG A 313 5.34 -18.50 -7.71
C ARG A 313 4.49 -18.24 -6.47
N GLU A 314 5.12 -18.15 -5.31
CA GLU A 314 4.45 -18.05 -4.01
C GLU A 314 3.56 -16.81 -3.95
N VAL A 315 4.04 -15.66 -4.45
CA VAL A 315 3.20 -14.45 -4.54
C VAL A 315 1.95 -14.72 -5.37
N CYS A 316 2.08 -15.41 -6.50
CA CYS A 316 0.93 -15.72 -7.34
C CYS A 316 -0.06 -16.65 -6.63
N GLU A 317 0.44 -17.66 -5.93
CA GLU A 317 -0.37 -18.65 -5.20
C GLU A 317 -1.09 -18.06 -3.98
N GLU A 318 -0.41 -17.20 -3.22
CA GLU A 318 -0.95 -16.58 -1.99
C GLU A 318 -1.80 -15.34 -2.25
N THR A 319 -1.54 -14.60 -3.34
CA THR A 319 -2.14 -13.26 -3.53
C THR A 319 -2.98 -13.13 -4.80
N GLY A 320 -2.76 -14.00 -5.79
CA GLY A 320 -3.35 -13.91 -7.12
C GLY A 320 -2.61 -12.98 -8.08
N PHE A 321 -1.55 -12.28 -7.63
CA PHE A 321 -0.72 -11.41 -8.45
C PHE A 321 0.40 -12.19 -9.13
N GLN A 322 0.46 -12.12 -10.46
CA GLN A 322 1.64 -12.56 -11.18
C GLN A 322 2.69 -11.46 -11.08
N VAL A 323 3.85 -11.80 -10.53
CA VAL A 323 4.96 -10.87 -10.35
C VAL A 323 6.21 -11.31 -11.12
N ARG A 324 7.15 -10.38 -11.27
CA ARG A 324 8.48 -10.60 -11.83
C ARG A 324 9.51 -10.04 -10.86
N ALA A 325 10.44 -10.88 -10.40
CA ALA A 325 11.51 -10.48 -9.48
C ALA A 325 12.48 -9.54 -10.20
N THR A 326 12.59 -8.28 -9.82
CA THR A 326 13.43 -7.27 -10.49
C THR A 326 14.84 -7.22 -9.92
N ARG A 327 15.01 -7.54 -8.64
CA ARG A 327 16.29 -7.44 -7.93
C ARG A 327 16.36 -8.41 -6.74
N GLU A 328 17.54 -8.95 -6.48
CA GLU A 328 17.82 -9.72 -5.25
C GLU A 328 18.18 -8.74 -4.13
N LEU A 329 17.43 -8.79 -3.02
CA LEU A 329 17.67 -7.94 -1.84
C LEU A 329 18.52 -8.69 -0.81
N THR A 330 18.17 -9.96 -0.60
CA THR A 330 18.96 -10.93 0.16
C THR A 330 18.95 -12.25 -0.60
N HIS A 331 19.70 -13.25 -0.14
CA HIS A 331 19.72 -14.58 -0.76
C HIS A 331 18.35 -15.30 -0.79
N MET A 332 17.35 -14.79 -0.05
CA MET A 332 15.99 -15.34 0.04
C MET A 332 14.87 -14.31 -0.16
N VAL A 333 15.16 -13.01 -0.31
CA VAL A 333 14.14 -11.97 -0.51
C VAL A 333 14.43 -11.18 -1.78
N PHE A 334 13.41 -11.02 -2.63
CA PHE A 334 13.51 -10.34 -3.91
C PHE A 334 12.59 -9.12 -3.96
N GLU A 335 13.02 -8.07 -4.63
CA GLU A 335 12.12 -7.02 -5.10
C GLU A 335 11.34 -7.58 -6.29
N CYS A 336 10.02 -7.42 -6.31
CA CYS A 336 9.18 -7.97 -7.35
C CYS A 336 8.14 -6.93 -7.82
N GLU A 337 7.95 -6.83 -9.13
CA GLU A 337 6.95 -5.96 -9.74
C GLU A 337 5.73 -6.77 -10.19
N ILE A 338 4.53 -6.20 -10.08
CA ILE A 338 3.31 -6.83 -10.58
C ILE A 338 3.30 -6.74 -12.11
N VAL A 339 3.21 -7.90 -12.76
CA VAL A 339 3.06 -8.00 -14.22
C VAL A 339 1.58 -8.09 -14.60
N ALA A 340 0.78 -8.79 -13.79
CA ALA A 340 -0.66 -8.91 -14.00
C ALA A 340 -1.39 -9.30 -12.71
N ALA A 341 -2.63 -8.83 -12.57
CA ALA A 341 -3.51 -9.19 -11.47
C ALA A 341 -4.50 -10.30 -11.86
N ASN A 342 -4.97 -11.08 -10.88
CA ASN A 342 -5.99 -12.11 -11.04
C ASN A 342 -5.62 -13.25 -12.04
N VAL A 343 -4.33 -13.53 -12.19
CA VAL A 343 -3.82 -14.56 -13.10
C VAL A 343 -3.88 -15.93 -12.44
N CYS A 344 -3.37 -16.03 -11.21
CA CYS A 344 -3.51 -17.23 -10.40
C CYS A 344 -4.91 -17.22 -9.78
N LYS A 345 -5.75 -18.14 -10.25
CA LYS A 345 -7.15 -18.32 -9.80
C LYS A 345 -7.36 -19.57 -8.95
N ASN A 346 -6.36 -20.45 -8.92
CA ASN A 346 -6.36 -21.65 -8.11
C ASN A 346 -5.21 -21.52 -7.12
N PRO A 347 -5.48 -21.29 -5.83
CA PRO A 347 -4.43 -21.27 -4.84
C PRO A 347 -3.88 -22.70 -4.66
N VAL A 348 -2.60 -22.81 -4.34
CA VAL A 348 -1.92 -24.07 -4.05
C VAL A 348 -1.44 -24.02 -2.60
N ASP A 349 -1.37 -25.19 -1.95
CA ASP A 349 -0.98 -25.44 -0.56
C ASP A 349 -1.80 -24.72 0.53
N GLU A 350 -1.65 -23.40 0.70
CA GLU A 350 -2.16 -22.66 1.87
C GLU A 350 -3.40 -21.80 1.58
N GLY A 351 -3.78 -21.62 0.31
CA GLY A 351 -4.92 -20.78 -0.07
C GLY A 351 -4.52 -19.34 -0.44
N PHE A 352 -5.48 -18.52 -0.89
CA PHE A 352 -5.25 -17.08 -0.96
C PHE A 352 -5.29 -16.51 0.45
N LEU A 353 -4.20 -15.90 0.88
CA LEU A 353 -4.08 -15.30 2.21
C LEU A 353 -4.74 -13.92 2.23
N ASN A 354 -5.12 -13.46 3.42
CA ASN A 354 -5.58 -12.08 3.59
C ASN A 354 -4.42 -11.14 3.26
N LYS A 355 -4.69 -10.13 2.42
CA LYS A 355 -3.68 -9.20 1.93
C LYS A 355 -3.80 -7.86 2.66
N LYS A 356 -2.70 -7.13 2.74
CA LYS A 356 -2.67 -5.72 3.14
C LYS A 356 -1.63 -4.97 2.31
N TRP A 357 -1.95 -3.73 1.93
CA TRP A 357 -0.98 -2.79 1.36
C TRP A 357 -0.53 -1.82 2.44
N ALA A 358 0.57 -2.14 3.11
CA ALA A 358 1.05 -1.39 4.26
C ALA A 358 1.90 -0.16 3.83
N PRO A 359 1.51 1.07 4.19
CA PRO A 359 2.33 2.25 3.99
C PRO A 359 3.53 2.27 4.96
N TYR A 360 4.54 3.09 4.64
CA TYR A 360 5.80 3.17 5.38
C TYR A 360 5.65 3.28 6.91
N TRP A 361 4.69 4.09 7.37
CA TRP A 361 4.48 4.35 8.80
C TRP A 361 3.79 3.18 9.52
N GLU A 362 3.00 2.37 8.82
CA GLU A 362 2.28 1.25 9.44
C GLU A 362 3.22 0.08 9.75
N LEU A 363 4.33 -0.02 9.00
CA LEU A 363 5.30 -1.11 9.11
C LEU A 363 5.88 -1.28 10.52
N ASP A 364 5.91 -0.25 11.36
CA ASP A 364 6.40 -0.34 12.74
C ASP A 364 5.39 -0.98 13.70
N PHE A 365 4.13 -1.06 13.31
CA PHE A 365 3.02 -1.42 14.20
C PHE A 365 2.36 -2.76 13.83
N LEU A 366 2.78 -3.38 12.73
CA LEU A 366 2.25 -4.67 12.32
C LEU A 366 2.78 -5.78 13.23
N GLN A 367 1.88 -6.71 13.60
CA GLN A 367 2.28 -7.99 14.17
C GLN A 367 2.89 -8.84 13.06
N TYR A 368 4.22 -8.92 13.00
CA TYR A 368 4.90 -9.76 12.02
C TYR A 368 4.94 -11.22 12.45
N ARG A 369 4.88 -12.11 11.46
CA ARG A 369 5.27 -13.51 11.64
C ARG A 369 6.74 -13.58 12.05
N GLY A 370 7.09 -14.34 13.07
CA GLY A 370 8.50 -14.48 13.48
C GLY A 370 9.28 -15.53 12.69
N TYR A 371 10.61 -15.44 12.74
CA TYR A 371 11.56 -16.40 12.18
C TYR A 371 11.44 -16.61 10.65
N THR A 372 10.93 -15.62 9.91
CA THR A 372 10.83 -15.65 8.45
C THR A 372 11.45 -14.41 7.82
N TRP A 373 12.18 -14.61 6.73
CA TRP A 373 12.70 -13.59 5.80
C TRP A 373 13.65 -12.51 6.34
N GLY A 374 14.18 -12.65 7.57
CA GLY A 374 15.14 -11.69 8.13
C GLY A 374 14.50 -10.37 8.57
N ASP A 375 15.19 -9.24 8.37
CA ASP A 375 14.69 -7.90 8.72
C ASP A 375 13.67 -7.39 7.70
N LYS A 376 12.45 -7.90 7.82
CA LYS A 376 11.33 -7.50 6.96
C LYS A 376 11.04 -6.01 7.06
N VAL A 377 11.08 -5.44 8.26
CA VAL A 377 10.71 -4.04 8.48
C VAL A 377 11.72 -3.12 7.79
N GLY A 378 13.02 -3.37 7.95
CA GLY A 378 14.07 -2.60 7.28
C GLY A 378 14.02 -2.75 5.76
N LEU A 379 13.88 -3.99 5.26
CA LEU A 379 13.77 -4.24 3.82
C LEU A 379 12.55 -3.53 3.21
N LEU A 380 11.38 -3.62 3.85
CA LEU A 380 10.16 -2.95 3.39
C LEU A 380 10.30 -1.43 3.40
N LYS A 381 10.88 -0.86 4.46
CA LYS A 381 11.11 0.58 4.58
C LYS A 381 12.10 1.10 3.55
N MET A 382 13.14 0.34 3.23
CA MET A 382 14.11 0.69 2.19
C MET A 382 13.43 0.77 0.82
N GLU A 383 12.66 -0.26 0.45
CA GLU A 383 11.98 -0.30 -0.86
C GLU A 383 10.92 0.81 -1.02
N LEU A 384 10.18 1.12 0.05
CA LEU A 384 9.23 2.24 0.04
C LEU A 384 9.91 3.60 -0.13
N ARG A 385 11.10 3.79 0.44
CA ARG A 385 11.88 5.03 0.23
C ARG A 385 12.41 5.15 -1.20
N HIS A 386 12.83 4.04 -1.81
CA HIS A 386 13.29 4.03 -3.21
C HIS A 386 12.17 4.36 -4.20
N GLY A 387 10.95 3.87 -3.99
CA GLY A 387 9.79 4.21 -4.81
C GLY A 387 9.41 5.70 -4.78
N SER A 388 9.54 6.34 -3.60
CA SER A 388 9.26 7.77 -3.42
C SER A 388 10.28 8.70 -4.10
N LEU A 389 11.55 8.30 -4.18
CA LEU A 389 12.62 9.06 -4.86
C LEU A 389 12.49 9.02 -6.39
N LEU A 390 12.00 7.92 -6.97
CA LEU A 390 11.79 7.82 -8.42
C LEU A 390 10.59 8.62 -8.92
N GLN A 391 9.59 8.88 -8.08
CA GLN A 391 8.41 9.69 -8.42
C GLN A 391 8.64 11.21 -8.35
N SER A 392 9.74 11.67 -7.74
CA SER A 392 10.06 13.10 -7.56
C SER A 392 11.11 13.64 -8.55
N GLY A 393 11.50 12.87 -9.57
CA GLY A 393 12.61 13.22 -10.47
C GLY A 393 12.29 13.16 -11.97
N GLN A 394 11.51 14.11 -12.49
CA GLN A 394 11.74 14.58 -13.87
C GLN A 394 12.92 15.55 -13.85
N ALA A 395 14.14 15.01 -13.89
CA ALA A 395 15.32 15.76 -14.28
C ALA A 395 15.94 15.06 -15.49
N THR A 396 15.89 15.73 -16.63
CA THR A 396 16.58 15.35 -17.86
C THR A 396 18.06 15.10 -17.58
N VAL A 397 18.51 13.86 -17.70
CA VAL A 397 19.94 13.55 -17.84
C VAL A 397 20.15 12.98 -19.23
N SER A 398 20.84 13.79 -20.04
CA SER A 398 21.29 13.48 -21.38
C SER A 398 22.10 12.18 -21.41
N SER A 399 21.84 11.41 -22.45
CA SER A 399 22.57 10.24 -22.90
C SER A 399 24.07 10.52 -23.11
N ALA A 400 24.90 10.07 -22.17
CA ALA A 400 26.29 9.69 -22.43
C ALA A 400 26.83 8.86 -21.26
N GLY A 401 27.12 7.57 -21.48
CA GLY A 401 27.79 6.75 -20.48
C GLY A 401 27.53 5.26 -20.58
N ALA A 402 27.76 4.67 -21.75
CA ALA A 402 27.98 3.23 -21.82
C ALA A 402 29.28 2.86 -21.06
N LEU A 403 29.26 1.69 -20.41
CA LEU A 403 30.38 1.03 -19.71
C LEU A 403 30.85 1.66 -18.39
N ALA A 404 30.16 1.33 -17.29
CA ALA A 404 30.80 1.17 -15.99
C ALA A 404 30.68 -0.30 -15.56
N ARG A 405 31.81 -0.99 -15.59
CA ARG A 405 31.98 -2.33 -15.01
C ARG A 405 31.57 -2.32 -13.54
N ARG A 406 30.92 -3.40 -13.11
CA ARG A 406 30.75 -3.77 -11.70
C ARG A 406 32.10 -3.70 -10.98
N SER A 407 32.25 -2.72 -10.10
CA SER A 407 33.21 -2.77 -9.01
C SER A 407 32.38 -2.79 -7.73
N GLY A 408 32.13 -3.98 -7.20
CA GLY A 408 31.87 -4.11 -5.78
C GLY A 408 33.10 -3.56 -5.08
N VAL A 409 32.95 -2.47 -4.33
CA VAL A 409 33.98 -2.03 -3.41
C VAL A 409 33.96 -3.05 -2.27
N SER A 410 34.69 -4.14 -2.47
CA SER A 410 35.27 -4.91 -1.39
C SER A 410 36.16 -3.93 -0.64
N VAL A 411 35.74 -3.55 0.56
CA VAL A 411 36.71 -3.06 1.55
C VAL A 411 37.58 -4.27 1.85
N THR A 412 38.68 -4.44 1.12
CA THR A 412 39.69 -5.44 1.48
C THR A 412 40.33 -4.94 2.77
N SER A 413 39.81 -5.39 3.90
CA SER A 413 40.41 -5.12 5.20
C SER A 413 41.70 -5.91 5.33
N ASP A 414 42.75 -5.27 5.87
CA ASP A 414 44.01 -5.94 6.20
C ASP A 414 44.04 -6.45 7.65
N CYS A 415 42.93 -6.30 8.39
CA CYS A 415 42.92 -6.43 9.84
C CYS A 415 43.32 -7.83 10.31
N ALA A 416 42.96 -8.89 9.57
CA ALA A 416 43.28 -10.26 9.93
C ALA A 416 44.80 -10.47 10.04
N SER A 417 45.54 -9.92 9.07
CA SER A 417 47.00 -9.97 9.05
C SER A 417 47.63 -9.01 10.06
N ARG A 418 47.06 -7.81 10.22
CA ARG A 418 47.62 -6.74 11.05
C ARG A 418 47.42 -6.98 12.55
N LEU A 419 46.28 -7.55 12.94
CA LEU A 419 45.93 -7.86 14.33
C LEU A 419 46.15 -9.34 14.69
N ASN A 420 46.59 -10.16 13.73
CA ASN A 420 46.74 -11.62 13.86
C ASN A 420 45.45 -12.29 14.36
N VAL A 421 44.33 -11.97 13.69
CA VAL A 421 42.99 -12.47 14.00
C VAL A 421 42.44 -13.23 12.81
N HIS A 422 42.35 -14.55 12.94
CA HIS A 422 41.85 -15.44 11.89
C HIS A 422 40.59 -16.20 12.32
N SER A 423 40.11 -15.95 13.54
CA SER A 423 38.90 -16.55 14.06
C SER A 423 37.67 -15.95 13.38
N GLU A 424 36.77 -16.79 12.87
CA GLU A 424 35.54 -16.33 12.21
C GLU A 424 34.39 -16.23 13.23
N HIS A 425 34.11 -15.03 13.73
CA HIS A 425 33.03 -14.77 14.70
C HIS A 425 32.25 -13.49 14.38
N SER A 426 30.97 -13.48 14.75
CA SER A 426 30.17 -12.26 14.86
C SER A 426 30.84 -11.29 15.83
N SER A 427 31.00 -10.04 15.43
CA SER A 427 31.91 -9.10 16.09
C SER A 427 31.44 -7.67 15.97
N ALA A 428 31.89 -6.82 16.90
CA ALA A 428 31.50 -5.41 16.97
C ALA A 428 32.70 -4.49 17.19
N CYS A 429 32.47 -3.20 16.90
CA CYS A 429 33.45 -2.14 17.05
C CYS A 429 33.04 -1.15 18.15
N VAL A 430 33.99 -0.85 19.04
CA VAL A 430 33.98 0.38 19.84
C VAL A 430 34.58 1.49 18.99
N VAL A 431 33.72 2.34 18.42
CA VAL A 431 34.13 3.52 17.66
C VAL A 431 34.05 4.74 18.57
N THR A 432 35.15 5.50 18.66
CA THR A 432 35.18 6.72 19.48
C THR A 432 35.60 7.94 18.67
N GLN A 433 34.98 9.08 18.94
CA GLN A 433 35.34 10.37 18.38
C GLN A 433 35.09 11.47 19.42
N ASN A 434 36.04 12.37 19.65
CA ASN A 434 35.91 13.49 20.58
C ASN A 434 35.43 13.09 21.99
N ASN A 435 35.98 12.00 22.55
CA ASN A 435 35.60 11.42 23.84
C ASN A 435 34.13 10.95 23.93
N ARG A 436 33.53 10.62 22.78
CA ARG A 436 32.20 10.01 22.68
C ARG A 436 32.30 8.64 22.02
N ALA A 437 31.45 7.70 22.43
CA ALA A 437 31.30 6.39 21.81
C ALA A 437 30.10 6.41 20.84
N LEU A 438 30.27 5.80 19.67
CA LEU A 438 29.18 5.61 18.72
C LEU A 438 28.34 4.41 19.16
N LEU A 439 27.02 4.59 19.22
CA LEU A 439 26.06 3.52 19.46
C LEU A 439 25.02 3.49 18.34
N VAL A 440 24.49 2.30 18.07
CA VAL A 440 23.37 2.06 17.15
C VAL A 440 22.17 1.55 17.92
N TRP A 441 20.97 1.94 17.50
CA TRP A 441 19.71 1.45 18.07
C TRP A 441 19.34 0.13 17.39
N VAL A 442 19.34 -0.94 18.17
CA VAL A 442 18.98 -2.30 17.76
C VAL A 442 17.51 -2.54 18.15
N PRO A 443 16.57 -2.56 17.18
CA PRO A 443 15.14 -2.67 17.48
C PRO A 443 14.64 -4.11 17.67
N TYR A 444 15.51 -5.10 17.52
CA TYR A 444 15.17 -6.53 17.51
C TYR A 444 15.86 -7.30 18.66
N GLY A 445 15.52 -8.59 18.83
CA GLY A 445 15.99 -9.43 19.94
C GLY A 445 15.11 -9.35 21.19
N SER A 446 15.45 -10.12 22.23
CA SER A 446 14.67 -10.16 23.49
C SER A 446 14.83 -8.91 24.36
N ALA A 447 15.74 -8.00 23.98
CA ALA A 447 16.00 -6.74 24.68
C ALA A 447 16.46 -5.65 23.68
N PRO A 448 15.53 -4.98 22.99
CA PRO A 448 15.84 -3.84 22.13
C PRO A 448 16.56 -2.74 22.90
N GLY A 449 17.55 -2.09 22.29
CA GLY A 449 18.36 -1.09 22.99
C GLY A 449 19.50 -0.49 22.17
N TRP A 450 20.26 0.40 22.81
CA TRP A 450 21.49 0.95 22.24
C TRP A 450 22.64 -0.04 22.42
N ASP A 451 23.32 -0.38 21.33
CA ASP A 451 24.45 -1.31 21.32
C ASP A 451 25.64 -0.76 20.49
N LEU A 452 26.76 -1.46 20.53
CA LEU A 452 27.91 -1.21 19.66
C LEU A 452 27.57 -1.63 18.22
N PRO A 453 28.03 -0.86 17.21
CA PRO A 453 27.87 -1.28 15.83
C PRO A 453 28.63 -2.58 15.55
N GLY A 454 27.94 -3.57 14.98
CA GLY A 454 28.46 -4.92 14.83
C GLY A 454 27.39 -5.97 14.56
N GLY A 455 27.79 -7.08 13.95
CA GLY A 455 26.82 -8.05 13.44
C GLY A 455 27.41 -9.42 13.13
N MET A 456 26.66 -10.18 12.33
CA MET A 456 26.95 -11.58 12.03
C MET A 456 28.06 -11.70 10.98
N LYS A 457 29.00 -12.62 11.21
CA LYS A 457 30.05 -12.88 10.23
C LYS A 457 29.49 -13.39 8.90
N HIS A 458 30.13 -13.01 7.80
CA HIS A 458 29.95 -13.70 6.53
C HIS A 458 30.93 -14.89 6.40
N SER A 459 30.76 -15.72 5.37
CA SER A 459 31.63 -16.88 5.15
C SER A 459 33.01 -16.43 4.67
N GLY A 460 34.08 -16.90 5.33
CA GLY A 460 35.46 -16.54 5.00
C GLY A 460 35.92 -15.20 5.57
N GLU A 461 35.09 -14.56 6.41
CA GLU A 461 35.39 -13.31 7.09
C GLU A 461 35.92 -13.58 8.51
N SER A 462 37.06 -12.96 8.86
CA SER A 462 37.57 -12.96 10.22
C SER A 462 36.79 -11.99 11.12
N ALA A 463 36.83 -12.22 12.42
CA ALA A 463 36.12 -11.42 13.42
C ALA A 463 36.38 -9.91 13.30
N CYS A 464 37.60 -9.49 12.98
CA CYS A 464 37.89 -8.06 12.82
C CYS A 464 37.36 -7.50 11.49
N GLU A 465 37.31 -8.31 10.43
CA GLU A 465 36.76 -7.92 9.13
C GLU A 465 35.25 -7.73 9.26
N THR A 466 34.57 -8.65 9.97
CA THR A 466 33.16 -8.53 10.36
C THR A 466 32.90 -7.21 11.05
N ALA A 467 33.68 -6.88 12.09
CA ALA A 467 33.48 -5.63 12.84
C ALA A 467 33.66 -4.38 11.96
N GLU A 468 34.65 -4.36 11.05
CA GLU A 468 34.86 -3.22 10.14
C GLU A 468 33.74 -3.09 9.09
N ARG A 469 33.27 -4.22 8.53
CA ARG A 469 32.16 -4.26 7.57
C ARG A 469 30.86 -3.78 8.20
N GLU A 470 30.49 -4.36 9.33
CA GLU A 470 29.21 -4.10 10.00
C GLU A 470 29.06 -2.62 10.38
N VAL A 471 30.11 -1.99 10.90
CA VAL A 471 30.07 -0.54 11.16
C VAL A 471 29.80 0.26 9.90
N CYS A 472 30.39 -0.14 8.78
CA CYS A 472 30.20 0.54 7.51
C CYS A 472 28.75 0.38 7.02
N GLU A 473 28.20 -0.82 7.15
CA GLU A 473 26.85 -1.17 6.72
C GLU A 473 25.77 -0.52 7.60
N GLU A 474 25.94 -0.51 8.91
CA GLU A 474 24.97 0.03 9.87
C GLU A 474 25.05 1.56 10.01
N THR A 475 26.22 2.16 9.81
CA THR A 475 26.44 3.58 10.16
C THR A 475 26.87 4.46 9.01
N GLY A 476 27.37 3.87 7.92
CA GLY A 476 27.96 4.58 6.78
C GLY A 476 29.39 5.06 7.02
N TYR A 477 29.98 4.77 8.19
CA TYR A 477 31.37 5.09 8.50
C TYR A 477 32.28 3.94 8.09
N GLN A 478 33.25 4.23 7.22
CA GLN A 478 34.36 3.31 7.02
C GLN A 478 35.29 3.42 8.21
N VAL A 479 35.53 2.30 8.87
CA VAL A 479 36.42 2.23 10.04
C VAL A 479 37.57 1.27 9.81
N ARG A 480 38.60 1.40 10.65
CA ARG A 480 39.72 0.48 10.74
C ARG A 480 39.86 0.02 12.18
N ALA A 481 39.75 -1.28 12.42
CA ALA A 481 40.00 -1.92 13.70
C ALA A 481 41.48 -1.77 14.05
N VAL A 482 41.83 -1.06 15.12
CA VAL A 482 43.23 -0.77 15.51
C VAL A 482 43.74 -1.65 16.65
N GLU A 483 42.82 -2.21 17.45
CA GLU A 483 43.16 -2.97 18.65
C GLU A 483 42.04 -3.98 18.98
N ARG A 484 42.41 -5.17 19.46
CA ARG A 484 41.43 -6.15 19.97
C ARG A 484 41.22 -5.93 21.47
N LEU A 485 40.03 -5.48 21.86
CA LEU A 485 39.67 -5.20 23.26
C LEU A 485 39.17 -6.46 23.98
N ALA A 486 38.43 -7.30 23.28
CA ALA A 486 37.93 -8.58 23.80
C ALA A 486 37.89 -9.63 22.68
N TYR A 487 37.36 -10.82 22.97
CA TYR A 487 37.32 -11.95 22.04
C TYR A 487 36.74 -11.58 20.65
N ASN A 488 35.64 -10.83 20.63
CA ASN A 488 34.91 -10.40 19.43
C ASN A 488 34.61 -8.89 19.42
N ILE A 489 35.37 -8.10 20.20
CA ILE A 489 35.19 -6.64 20.30
C ILE A 489 36.50 -5.95 19.96
N PHE A 490 36.43 -5.01 19.02
CA PHE A 490 37.58 -4.27 18.50
C PHE A 490 37.43 -2.78 18.76
N LYS A 491 38.55 -2.10 19.00
CA LYS A 491 38.60 -0.64 18.93
C LYS A 491 38.76 -0.24 17.48
N CYS A 492 37.90 0.64 16.97
CA CYS A 492 37.90 1.02 15.57
C CYS A 492 37.95 2.53 15.40
N GLU A 493 38.76 2.99 14.44
CA GLU A 493 38.94 4.41 14.12
C GLU A 493 38.26 4.73 12.79
N ILE A 494 37.57 5.87 12.72
CA ILE A 494 36.92 6.32 11.48
C ILE A 494 38.00 6.74 10.49
N VAL A 495 38.01 6.08 9.34
CA VAL A 495 38.88 6.39 8.20
C VAL A 495 38.20 7.40 7.28
N ALA A 496 36.89 7.23 7.04
CA ALA A 496 36.11 8.10 6.19
C ALA A 496 34.61 8.00 6.53
N ALA A 497 33.86 9.07 6.24
CA ALA A 497 32.41 9.13 6.44
C ALA A 497 31.67 9.07 5.10
N ASN A 498 30.45 8.51 5.11
CA ASN A 498 29.56 8.37 3.95
C ASN A 498 30.16 7.56 2.79
N VAL A 499 31.06 6.62 3.09
CA VAL A 499 31.70 5.76 2.07
C VAL A 499 30.81 4.56 1.74
N CYS A 500 30.24 3.94 2.76
CA CYS A 500 29.20 2.94 2.57
C CYS A 500 27.87 3.66 2.37
N THR A 501 27.37 3.62 1.14
CA THR A 501 26.09 4.23 0.73
C THR A 501 25.00 3.19 0.45
N SER A 502 25.37 1.92 0.51
CA SER A 502 24.48 0.77 0.29
C SER A 502 24.64 -0.13 1.51
N PRO A 503 23.70 -0.05 2.48
CA PRO A 503 23.74 -0.92 3.64
C PRO A 503 23.40 -2.36 3.23
N VAL A 504 23.95 -3.32 3.95
CA VAL A 504 23.69 -4.75 3.75
C VAL A 504 23.10 -5.31 5.05
N ASP A 505 22.32 -6.39 4.95
CA ASP A 505 21.65 -7.10 6.04
C ASP A 505 20.53 -6.33 6.80
N GLU A 506 20.81 -5.23 7.50
CA GLU A 506 19.86 -4.55 8.42
C GLU A 506 19.54 -3.08 8.08
N GLY A 507 20.18 -2.52 7.05
CA GLY A 507 20.04 -1.10 6.73
C GLY A 507 20.89 -0.19 7.62
N PHE A 508 20.84 1.13 7.39
CA PHE A 508 21.47 2.08 8.31
C PHE A 508 20.65 2.19 9.60
N LEU A 509 21.24 1.77 10.72
CA LEU A 509 20.63 1.88 12.03
C LEU A 509 20.62 3.34 12.53
N SER A 510 19.66 3.65 13.39
CA SER A 510 19.66 4.96 14.08
C SER A 510 20.87 5.04 14.98
N LYS A 511 21.66 6.12 14.87
CA LYS A 511 22.95 6.26 15.56
C LYS A 511 22.99 7.44 16.51
N THR A 512 23.71 7.29 17.62
CA THR A 512 23.97 8.36 18.60
C THR A 512 25.41 8.36 19.08
N TRP A 513 25.84 9.48 19.66
CA TRP A 513 27.16 9.62 20.29
C TRP A 513 27.00 9.77 21.80
N ALA A 514 27.33 8.72 22.53
CA ALA A 514 27.25 8.68 24.00
C ALA A 514 28.52 9.28 24.64
N VAL A 515 28.35 10.09 25.67
CA VAL A 515 29.44 10.60 26.51
C VAL A 515 29.56 9.73 27.75
N LYS A 516 30.81 9.56 28.24
CA LYS A 516 31.02 9.08 29.59
C LYS A 516 30.79 10.26 30.55
N GLU A 517 29.73 10.21 31.35
CA GLU A 517 29.50 11.14 32.45
C GLU A 517 30.53 10.97 33.57
#